data_AF-A0A0F3P2I2-F1
#
_entry.id   AF-A0A0F3P2I2-F1
#
_cell.length_a   1.000
_cell.length_b   1.000
_cell.length_c   1.000
_cell.angle_alpha   90.00
_cell.angle_beta   90.00
_cell.angle_gamma   90.00
#
_symmetry.space_group_name_H-M   'P 1'
#
loop_
_entity.id
_entity.type
_entity.pdbx_description
1 polymer ?
#
loop_
_entity_poly.entity_id
_entity_poly.type
_entity_poly.pdbx_seq_one_letter_code
_entity_poly.pdbx_strand_id
1 'polypeptide(L)'
;MVFDEETQKSWPALTIFVKNETSEITGAKILALNSKTCNKADIPEKSVGTISGSFAEIAQQNSKYSPVTIITKDIETALTIRQAGVEGKILCAIEAENLQNYNPGPKEKIILAVKNDVNTEKAEKVLEDKEAVVCTVKNDFNNVLKTQDK
;
A
#
# COMPACT_ATOMS: atom_id res chain seq x y z
N MET A 1 20.03 5.03 -1.86
CA MET A 1 20.08 6.47 -1.52
C MET A 1 19.45 7.25 -2.66
N VAL A 2 18.80 8.38 -2.38
CA VAL A 2 18.29 9.32 -3.38
C VAL A 2 19.07 10.61 -3.25
N PHE A 3 19.60 11.11 -4.36
CA PHE A 3 20.16 12.44 -4.43
C PHE A 3 19.03 13.45 -4.68
N ASP A 4 19.01 14.50 -3.87
CA ASP A 4 18.16 15.66 -4.04
C ASP A 4 18.99 16.79 -4.64
N GLU A 5 18.69 17.15 -5.88
CA GLU A 5 19.43 18.14 -6.65
C GLU A 5 19.23 19.56 -6.11
N GLU A 6 18.07 19.86 -5.53
CA GLU A 6 17.79 21.19 -4.98
C GLU A 6 18.64 21.46 -3.74
N THR A 7 18.70 20.49 -2.82
CA THR A 7 19.45 20.65 -1.57
C THR A 7 20.90 20.15 -1.65
N GLN A 8 21.30 19.53 -2.77
CA GLN A 8 22.59 18.87 -2.98
C GLN A 8 22.91 17.83 -1.88
N LYS A 9 21.87 17.15 -1.37
CA LYS A 9 21.97 16.16 -0.29
C LYS A 9 21.56 14.78 -0.75
N SER A 10 22.18 13.77 -0.14
CA SER A 10 21.81 12.37 -0.31
C SER A 10 21.03 11.88 0.91
N TRP A 11 19.93 11.20 0.63
CA TRP A 11 19.05 10.61 1.63
C TRP A 11 19.05 9.08 1.52
N PRO A 12 19.12 8.32 2.62
CA PRO A 12 18.68 6.94 2.62
C PRO A 12 17.26 6.85 2.06
N ALA A 13 16.90 5.72 1.44
CA ALA A 13 15.60 5.60 0.81
C ALA A 13 15.06 4.19 0.90
N LEU A 14 13.74 4.09 1.07
CA LEU A 14 12.96 2.88 0.86
C LEU A 14 12.44 2.89 -0.58
N THR A 15 12.87 1.92 -1.38
CA THR A 15 12.38 1.72 -2.74
C THR A 15 11.37 0.57 -2.75
N ILE A 16 10.19 0.83 -3.29
CA ILE A 16 9.10 -0.13 -3.39
C ILE A 16 8.83 -0.37 -4.87
N PHE A 17 9.04 -1.60 -5.32
CA PHE A 17 8.72 -1.99 -6.68
C PHE A 17 7.25 -2.36 -6.79
N VAL A 18 6.60 -1.88 -7.84
CA VAL A 18 5.22 -2.23 -8.16
C VAL A 18 5.19 -3.18 -9.34
N LYS A 19 4.18 -4.05 -9.35
CA LYS A 19 3.95 -5.01 -10.40
C LYS A 19 2.59 -4.82 -11.03
N ASN A 20 2.51 -5.13 -12.33
CA ASN A 20 1.24 -5.31 -13.02
C ASN A 20 0.63 -6.69 -12.74
N GLU A 21 -0.53 -6.97 -13.34
CA GLU A 21 -1.25 -8.24 -13.20
C GLU A 21 -0.46 -9.46 -13.71
N THR A 22 0.48 -9.26 -14.65
CA THR A 22 1.39 -10.31 -15.15
C THR A 22 2.63 -10.50 -14.26
N SER A 23 2.67 -9.86 -13.09
CA SER A 23 3.78 -9.92 -12.12
C SER A 23 5.11 -9.30 -12.61
N GLU A 24 5.07 -8.49 -13.66
CA GLU A 24 6.23 -7.76 -14.18
C GLU A 24 6.41 -6.44 -13.43
N ILE A 25 7.66 -6.08 -13.15
CA ILE A 25 7.97 -4.79 -12.52
C ILE A 25 7.75 -3.68 -13.55
N THR A 26 6.79 -2.80 -13.28
CA THR A 26 6.42 -1.68 -14.16
C THR A 26 6.99 -0.36 -13.70
N GLY A 27 7.31 -0.24 -12.42
CA GLY A 27 7.86 0.96 -11.83
C GLY A 27 8.27 0.79 -10.37
N ALA A 28 8.66 1.89 -9.75
CA ALA A 28 8.96 1.93 -8.33
C ALA A 28 8.58 3.28 -7.72
N LYS A 29 8.15 3.22 -6.45
CA LYS A 29 7.99 4.38 -5.58
C LYS A 29 9.19 4.46 -4.65
N ILE A 30 9.76 5.65 -4.50
CA ILE A 30 10.96 5.87 -3.70
C ILE A 30 10.64 6.91 -2.62
N LEU A 31 10.68 6.46 -1.37
CA LEU A 31 10.49 7.29 -0.20
C LEU A 31 11.86 7.58 0.41
N ALA A 32 12.22 8.85 0.46
CA ALA A 32 13.42 9.26 1.18
C ALA A 32 13.20 9.16 2.70
N LEU A 33 14.26 8.79 3.41
CA LEU A 33 14.28 8.61 4.86
C LEU A 33 15.28 9.59 5.47
N ASN A 34 14.94 10.12 6.63
CA ASN A 34 15.86 10.91 7.42
C ASN A 34 16.94 10.00 8.03
N SER A 35 18.22 10.31 7.76
CA SER A 35 19.34 9.47 8.21
C SER A 35 19.54 9.43 9.72
N LYS A 36 18.98 10.37 10.49
CA LYS A 36 19.10 10.43 11.94
C LYS A 36 17.92 9.79 12.66
N THR A 37 16.70 10.04 12.18
CA THR A 37 15.48 9.58 12.86
C THR A 37 14.92 8.29 12.25
N CYS A 38 15.39 7.89 11.07
CA CYS A 38 14.87 6.79 10.27
C CYS A 38 13.40 6.96 9.83
N ASN A 39 12.76 8.09 10.14
CA ASN A 39 11.43 8.43 9.67
C ASN A 39 11.46 8.83 8.19
N LYS A 40 10.28 8.87 7.56
CA LYS A 40 10.10 9.50 6.25
C LYS A 40 10.68 10.92 6.27
N ALA A 41 11.51 11.24 5.28
CA ALA A 41 12.06 12.57 5.11
C ALA A 41 10.96 13.53 4.62
N ASP A 42 11.05 14.80 5.03
CA ASP A 42 10.16 15.86 4.58
C ASP A 42 10.59 16.41 3.22
N ILE A 43 10.66 15.51 2.23
CA ILE A 43 10.90 15.83 0.82
C ILE A 43 9.91 15.04 -0.05
N PRO A 44 9.56 15.54 -1.25
CA PRO A 44 8.64 14.84 -2.14
C PRO A 44 9.11 13.43 -2.49
N GLU A 45 8.15 12.50 -2.57
CA GLU A 45 8.42 11.13 -3.03
C GLU A 45 8.74 11.13 -4.54
N LYS A 46 9.64 10.24 -4.95
CA LYS A 46 9.97 10.06 -6.36
C LYS A 46 9.30 8.79 -6.89
N SER A 47 8.77 8.86 -8.11
CA SER A 47 8.27 7.70 -8.85
C SER A 47 9.13 7.49 -10.08
N VAL A 48 9.42 6.25 -10.44
CA VAL A 48 10.10 5.87 -11.68
C VAL A 48 9.30 4.79 -12.41
N GLY A 49 9.27 4.84 -13.73
CA GLY A 49 8.45 3.94 -14.55
C GLY A 49 6.94 4.21 -14.41
N THR A 50 6.13 3.20 -14.70
CA THR A 50 4.66 3.28 -14.67
C THR A 50 4.15 2.65 -13.39
N ILE A 51 3.53 3.46 -12.54
CA ILE A 51 2.92 3.00 -11.27
C ILE A 51 1.40 2.92 -11.32
N SER A 52 0.76 3.56 -12.31
CA SER A 52 -0.67 3.47 -12.50
C SER A 52 -1.09 2.02 -12.82
N GLY A 53 -2.19 1.58 -12.20
CA GLY A 53 -2.71 0.22 -12.33
C GLY A 53 -1.84 -0.87 -11.69
N SER A 54 -0.76 -0.49 -11.00
CA SER A 54 0.19 -1.43 -10.42
C SER A 54 0.10 -1.43 -8.90
N PHE A 55 0.44 -2.57 -8.29
CA PHE A 55 0.40 -2.75 -6.83
C PHE A 55 1.76 -3.22 -6.33
N ALA A 56 2.11 -2.80 -5.11
CA ALA A 56 3.21 -3.39 -4.37
C ALA A 56 2.67 -4.56 -3.52
N GLU A 57 3.23 -5.74 -3.72
CA GLU A 57 2.91 -6.90 -2.90
C GLU A 57 3.77 -6.90 -1.63
N ILE A 58 3.11 -6.78 -0.49
CA ILE A 58 3.75 -6.67 0.83
C ILE A 58 3.74 -8.01 1.55
N ALA A 59 2.71 -8.81 1.36
CA ALA A 59 2.66 -10.18 1.85
C ALA A 59 1.90 -11.07 0.87
N GLN A 60 2.44 -12.26 0.62
CA GLN A 60 1.77 -13.28 -0.16
C GLN A 60 0.74 -14.00 0.69
N GLN A 61 -0.31 -14.47 0.02
CA GLN A 61 -1.31 -15.29 0.66
C GLN A 61 -0.67 -16.60 1.16
N ASN A 62 -0.82 -16.88 2.45
CA ASN A 62 -0.44 -18.17 3.00
C ASN A 62 -1.60 -19.16 2.81
N SER A 63 -1.34 -20.33 2.25
CA SER A 63 -2.36 -21.32 1.85
C SER A 63 -3.15 -21.93 3.03
N LYS A 64 -2.73 -21.67 4.27
CA LYS A 64 -3.37 -22.18 5.49
C LYS A 64 -4.64 -21.46 5.91
N TYR A 65 -4.88 -20.23 5.45
CA TYR A 65 -5.98 -19.40 5.95
C TYR A 65 -6.93 -18.96 4.83
N SER A 66 -8.16 -18.58 5.21
CA SER A 66 -9.17 -18.06 4.29
C SER A 66 -8.56 -16.95 3.43
N PRO A 67 -8.78 -16.96 2.09
CA PRO A 67 -8.25 -15.95 1.18
C PRO A 67 -8.87 -14.59 1.50
N VAL A 68 -8.17 -13.78 2.29
CA VAL A 68 -8.50 -12.37 2.47
C VAL A 68 -7.39 -11.56 1.82
N THR A 69 -7.79 -10.65 0.94
CA THR A 69 -6.90 -9.67 0.35
C THR A 69 -7.10 -8.35 1.07
N ILE A 70 -6.02 -7.81 1.61
CA ILE A 70 -5.99 -6.52 2.30
C ILE A 70 -5.31 -5.54 1.34
N ILE A 71 -6.03 -4.50 0.96
CA ILE A 71 -5.50 -3.45 0.06
C ILE A 71 -5.41 -2.15 0.85
N THR A 72 -4.22 -1.57 0.88
CA THR A 72 -3.97 -0.25 1.46
C THR A 72 -3.65 0.77 0.37
N LYS A 73 -3.81 2.05 0.69
CA LYS A 73 -3.30 3.13 -0.18
C LYS A 73 -1.79 3.32 -0.01
N ASP A 74 -1.36 3.52 1.23
CA ASP A 74 0.00 3.92 1.56
C ASP A 74 0.84 2.74 2.06
N ILE A 75 2.16 2.78 1.79
CA ILE A 75 3.10 1.73 2.18
C ILE A 75 3.22 1.59 3.69
N GLU A 76 3.15 2.71 4.41
CA GLU A 76 3.30 2.75 5.86
C GLU A 76 2.20 1.90 6.52
N THR A 77 0.95 2.09 6.10
CA THR A 77 -0.20 1.29 6.56
C THR A 77 -0.02 -0.19 6.23
N ALA A 78 0.46 -0.52 5.04
CA ALA A 78 0.67 -1.92 4.64
C ALA A 78 1.73 -2.62 5.51
N LEU A 79 2.85 -1.93 5.76
CA LEU A 79 3.93 -2.44 6.60
C LEU A 79 3.48 -2.56 8.06
N THR A 80 2.71 -1.60 8.56
CA THR A 80 2.10 -1.63 9.91
C THR A 80 1.18 -2.83 10.09
N ILE A 81 0.29 -3.10 9.12
CA ILE A 81 -0.59 -4.29 9.15
C ILE A 81 0.24 -5.57 9.14
N ARG A 82 1.27 -5.66 8.29
CA ARG A 82 2.16 -6.81 8.24
C ARG A 82 2.93 -7.00 9.56
N GLN A 83 3.40 -5.92 10.17
CA GLN A 83 4.12 -5.95 11.45
C GLN A 83 3.22 -6.40 12.60
N ALA A 84 1.93 -6.08 12.56
CA ALA A 84 0.95 -6.55 13.54
C ALA A 84 0.66 -8.07 13.45
N GLY A 85 1.26 -8.78 12.49
CA GLY A 85 1.03 -10.21 12.30
C GLY A 85 -0.30 -10.55 11.64
N VAL A 86 -0.96 -9.57 11.01
CA VAL A 86 -2.20 -9.83 10.26
C VAL A 86 -1.88 -10.69 9.04
N GLU A 87 -2.49 -11.88 9.00
CA GLU A 87 -2.29 -12.84 7.92
C GLU A 87 -3.26 -12.58 6.75
N GLY A 88 -2.74 -12.61 5.53
CA GLY A 88 -3.51 -12.37 4.30
C GLY A 88 -2.61 -11.96 3.15
N LYS A 89 -3.20 -11.80 1.96
CA LYS A 89 -2.52 -11.14 0.83
C LYS A 89 -2.54 -9.64 1.09
N ILE A 90 -1.39 -9.03 1.36
CA ILE A 90 -1.32 -7.57 1.62
C ILE A 90 -0.79 -6.89 0.37
N LEU A 91 -1.62 -6.04 -0.23
CA LEU A 91 -1.28 -5.21 -1.37
C LEU A 91 -1.32 -3.73 -0.98
N CYS A 92 -0.38 -2.97 -1.54
CA CYS A 92 -0.37 -1.51 -1.44
C CYS A 92 -0.58 -0.92 -2.84
N ALA A 93 -1.62 -0.11 -2.97
CA ALA A 93 -1.99 0.54 -4.23
C ALA A 93 -1.02 1.66 -4.63
N ILE A 94 -0.24 2.18 -3.68
CA ILE A 94 0.73 3.29 -3.82
C ILE A 94 0.08 4.64 -4.15
N GLU A 95 -1.03 4.65 -4.89
CA GLU A 95 -1.84 5.80 -5.24
C GLU A 95 -3.33 5.47 -5.03
N ALA A 96 -4.14 6.47 -4.69
CA ALA A 96 -5.56 6.25 -4.36
C ALA A 96 -6.36 5.75 -5.58
N GLU A 97 -5.98 6.23 -6.75
CA GLU A 97 -6.59 5.95 -8.04
C GLU A 97 -6.43 4.47 -8.40
N ASN A 98 -5.34 3.84 -7.95
CA ASN A 98 -5.07 2.43 -8.22
C ASN A 98 -6.02 1.47 -7.51
N LEU A 99 -6.68 1.88 -6.41
CA LEU A 99 -7.63 1.01 -5.68
C LEU A 99 -8.74 0.45 -6.60
N GLN A 100 -9.18 1.25 -7.58
CA GLN A 100 -10.23 0.88 -8.55
C GLN A 100 -9.73 -0.11 -9.62
N ASN A 101 -8.42 -0.17 -9.83
CA ASN A 101 -7.78 -0.97 -10.87
C ASN A 101 -7.59 -2.42 -10.45
N TYR A 102 -7.75 -2.75 -9.17
CA TYR A 102 -7.66 -4.14 -8.73
C TYR A 102 -8.76 -4.98 -9.39
N ASN A 103 -8.37 -6.11 -9.96
CA ASN A 103 -9.29 -7.07 -10.56
C ASN A 103 -9.47 -8.27 -9.62
N PRO A 104 -10.56 -8.31 -8.83
CA PRO A 104 -10.78 -9.36 -7.85
C PRO A 104 -11.23 -10.66 -8.52
N GLY A 105 -10.92 -11.79 -7.88
CA GLY A 105 -11.55 -13.06 -8.19
C GLY A 105 -13.02 -13.10 -7.75
N PRO A 106 -13.84 -14.01 -8.30
CA PRO A 106 -15.25 -14.13 -7.93
C PRO A 106 -15.43 -14.34 -6.43
N LYS A 107 -16.23 -13.48 -5.77
CA LYS A 107 -16.49 -13.51 -4.31
C LYS A 107 -15.24 -13.40 -3.44
N GLU A 108 -14.14 -12.84 -3.97
CA GLU A 108 -12.95 -12.55 -3.19
C GLU A 108 -13.29 -11.62 -2.03
N LYS A 109 -12.79 -11.94 -0.84
CA LYS A 109 -12.98 -11.12 0.37
C LYS A 109 -11.88 -10.07 0.42
N ILE A 110 -12.27 -8.81 0.33
CA ILE A 110 -11.35 -7.68 0.29
C ILE A 110 -11.55 -6.79 1.51
N ILE A 111 -10.46 -6.45 2.17
CA ILE A 111 -10.43 -5.41 3.21
C ILE A 111 -9.72 -4.19 2.64
N LEU A 112 -10.43 -3.07 2.52
CA LEU A 112 -9.82 -1.77 2.20
C LEU A 112 -9.39 -1.09 3.51
N ALA A 113 -8.10 -1.13 3.80
CA ALA A 113 -7.52 -0.53 5.01
C ALA A 113 -6.89 0.83 4.66
N VAL A 114 -7.64 1.90 4.90
CA VAL A 114 -7.30 3.25 4.44
C VAL A 114 -7.51 4.30 5.53
N LYS A 115 -6.82 5.44 5.40
CA LYS A 115 -7.10 6.64 6.22
C LYS A 115 -8.19 7.44 5.50
N ASN A 116 -9.33 7.71 6.16
CA ASN A 116 -10.52 8.42 5.64
C ASN A 116 -10.28 9.23 4.34
N ASP A 117 -10.71 8.69 3.19
CA ASP A 117 -10.50 9.28 1.86
C ASP A 117 -11.75 9.10 0.98
N VAL A 118 -12.11 10.12 0.21
CA VAL A 118 -13.27 10.13 -0.72
C VAL A 118 -13.07 9.12 -1.85
N ASN A 119 -11.82 8.89 -2.26
CA ASN A 119 -11.49 7.92 -3.30
C ASN A 119 -11.80 6.47 -2.89
N THR A 120 -11.87 6.19 -1.59
CA THR A 120 -12.19 4.86 -1.07
C THR A 120 -13.63 4.45 -1.40
N GLU A 121 -14.59 5.38 -1.33
CA GLU A 121 -16.00 5.05 -1.59
C GLU A 121 -16.26 4.71 -3.05
N LYS A 122 -15.51 5.34 -3.97
CA LYS A 122 -15.55 4.98 -5.40
C LYS A 122 -14.92 3.61 -5.64
N ALA A 123 -13.79 3.34 -5.00
CA ALA A 123 -13.12 2.04 -5.11
C ALA A 123 -13.98 0.89 -4.56
N GLU A 124 -14.65 1.10 -3.43
CA GLU A 124 -15.57 0.11 -2.83
C GLU A 124 -16.65 -0.31 -3.83
N LYS A 125 -17.37 0.65 -4.41
CA LYS A 125 -18.40 0.37 -5.43
C LYS A 125 -17.85 -0.37 -6.64
N VAL A 126 -16.71 0.08 -7.18
CA VAL A 126 -16.09 -0.57 -8.36
C VAL A 126 -15.69 -2.01 -8.07
N LEU A 127 -15.24 -2.31 -6.85
CA LEU A 127 -14.86 -3.68 -6.46
C LEU A 127 -16.09 -4.56 -6.21
N GLU A 128 -17.14 -4.03 -5.61
CA GLU A 128 -18.43 -4.72 -5.45
C GLU A 128 -19.09 -5.02 -6.80
N ASP A 129 -19.04 -4.09 -7.75
CA ASP A 129 -19.52 -4.28 -9.13
C ASP A 129 -18.76 -5.40 -9.86
N LYS A 130 -17.51 -5.70 -9.44
CA LYS A 130 -16.70 -6.83 -9.90
C LYS A 130 -16.95 -8.12 -9.08
N GLU A 131 -18.06 -8.20 -8.35
CA GLU A 131 -18.48 -9.35 -7.53
C GLU A 131 -17.58 -9.67 -6.32
N ALA A 132 -16.75 -8.72 -5.86
CA ALA A 132 -16.00 -8.87 -4.61
C ALA A 132 -16.90 -8.62 -3.39
N VAL A 133 -16.51 -9.19 -2.25
CA VAL A 133 -17.09 -8.86 -0.94
C VAL A 133 -16.15 -7.90 -0.24
N VAL A 134 -16.51 -6.62 -0.19
CA VAL A 134 -15.63 -5.55 0.29
C VAL A 134 -15.99 -5.16 1.73
N CYS A 135 -14.99 -4.96 2.56
CA CYS A 135 -15.11 -4.37 3.88
C CYS A 135 -14.13 -3.21 4.02
N THR A 136 -14.63 -1.99 4.17
CA THR A 136 -13.80 -0.81 4.33
C THR A 136 -13.55 -0.50 5.81
N VAL A 137 -12.27 -0.47 6.20
CA VAL A 137 -11.85 -0.08 7.55
C VAL A 137 -11.11 1.26 7.45
N LYS A 138 -11.81 2.33 7.83
CA LYS A 138 -11.26 3.69 7.80
C LYS A 138 -10.60 4.03 9.14
N ASN A 139 -9.27 3.99 9.20
CA ASN A 139 -8.53 4.32 10.43
C ASN A 139 -7.08 4.76 10.14
N ASP A 140 -6.43 5.40 11.11
CA ASP A 140 -4.99 5.63 11.12
C ASP A 140 -4.30 4.48 11.86
N PHE A 141 -4.03 3.38 11.14
CA PHE A 141 -3.44 2.16 11.69
C PHE A 141 -2.08 2.41 12.34
N ASN A 142 -1.30 3.38 11.83
CA ASN A 142 0.00 3.73 12.38
C ASN A 142 -0.12 4.29 13.80
N ASN A 143 -1.21 5.01 14.11
CA ASN A 143 -1.46 5.53 15.44
C ASN A 143 -2.07 4.47 16.37
N VAL A 144 -2.96 3.63 15.84
CA VAL A 144 -3.63 2.58 16.63
C VAL A 144 -2.61 1.58 17.21
N LEU A 145 -1.63 1.12 16.41
CA LEU A 145 -0.64 0.18 16.94
C LEU A 145 0.29 0.81 17.97
N LYS A 146 0.63 2.11 17.82
CA LYS A 146 1.47 2.81 18.79
C LYS A 146 0.82 2.98 20.17
N THR A 147 -0.51 2.92 20.25
CA THR A 147 -1.25 3.12 21.51
C THR A 147 -1.62 1.82 22.21
N GLN A 148 -1.46 0.66 21.57
CA GLN A 148 -1.82 -0.64 22.14
C GLN A 148 -0.67 -1.36 22.87
N ASP A 149 0.58 -0.95 22.67
CA ASP A 149 1.75 -1.47 23.40
C ASP A 149 1.98 -0.77 24.77
N LYS A 150 0.92 -0.37 25.47
CA LYS A 150 1.00 0.21 26.83
C LYS A 150 0.26 -0.60 27.87
#